data_AF-A3DB25-F1
#
_entry.id   AF-A3DB25-F1
#
_cell.length_a   1.000
_cell.length_b   1.000
_cell.length_c   1.000
_cell.angle_alpha   90.00
_cell.angle_beta   90.00
_cell.angle_gamma   90.00
#
_symmetry.space_group_name_H-M   'P 1'
#
loop_
_entity.id
_entity.type
_entity.pdbx_description
1 polymer ?
#
loop_
_entity_poly.entity_id
_entity_poly.type
_entity_poly.pdbx_seq_one_letter_code
_entity_poly.pdbx_strand_id
1 'polypeptide(L)'
;MLQLREAITIPYYLRKKGLVEEAKAVEGQSCDTVLEEDEWKVLMRFNKPRGDKGNGAPSLKWAYQSIAKLGGFTDTKRTGIASWTAVWEGWSTLQSHVVGYRVAKEMIADGESL
;
A
#
# COMPACT_ATOMS: atom_id res chain seq x y z
N MET A 1 7.60 6.25 6.83
CA MET A 1 8.09 6.54 5.45
C MET A 1 9.37 5.82 5.03
N LEU A 2 10.40 5.69 5.89
CA LEU A 2 11.62 4.92 5.54
C LEU A 2 11.29 3.45 5.22
N GLN A 3 10.42 2.81 6.01
CA GLN A 3 10.04 1.41 5.86
C GLN A 3 9.31 1.11 4.53
N LEU A 4 8.44 2.00 4.06
CA LEU A 4 7.77 1.82 2.77
C LEU A 4 8.78 1.90 1.61
N ARG A 5 9.73 2.85 1.68
CA ARG A 5 10.81 2.96 0.69
C ARG A 5 11.70 1.72 0.68
N GLU A 6 12.05 1.21 1.85
CA GLU A 6 12.86 0.00 2.02
C GLU A 6 12.12 -1.25 1.52
N ALA A 7 10.82 -1.39 1.82
CA ALA A 7 9.99 -2.46 1.31
C ALA A 7 9.95 -2.51 -0.24
N ILE A 8 10.19 -1.38 -0.91
CA ILE A 8 10.22 -1.26 -2.37
C ILE A 8 11.63 -1.51 -2.94
N THR A 9 12.66 -0.93 -2.30
CA THR A 9 14.02 -1.01 -2.82
C THR A 9 14.69 -2.34 -2.51
N ILE A 10 14.36 -2.98 -1.38
CA ILE A 10 14.93 -4.27 -0.97
C ILE A 10 14.66 -5.36 -2.02
N PRO A 11 13.41 -5.61 -2.48
CA PRO A 11 13.17 -6.59 -3.54
C PRO A 11 13.92 -6.29 -4.83
N TYR A 12 14.04 -5.01 -5.21
CA TYR A 12 14.81 -4.60 -6.39
C TYR A 12 16.30 -4.96 -6.26
N TYR A 13 16.91 -4.64 -5.13
CA TYR A 13 18.32 -4.96 -4.88
C TYR A 13 18.57 -6.46 -4.77
N LEU A 14 17.65 -7.21 -4.14
CA LEU A 14 17.72 -8.67 -4.04
C LEU A 14 17.68 -9.31 -5.43
N ARG A 15 16.76 -8.89 -6.31
CA ARG A 15 16.69 -9.36 -7.70
C ARG A 15 17.98 -9.06 -8.47
N LYS A 16 18.56 -7.87 -8.30
CA LYS A 16 19.84 -7.50 -8.95
C LYS A 16 21.01 -8.37 -8.49
N LYS A 17 20.97 -8.91 -7.27
CA LYS A 17 21.95 -9.85 -6.74
C LYS A 17 21.68 -11.32 -7.11
N GLY A 18 20.62 -11.60 -7.87
CA GLY A 18 20.21 -12.98 -8.20
C GLY A 18 19.39 -13.67 -7.10
N LEU A 19 19.08 -12.98 -6.00
CA LEU A 19 18.31 -13.47 -4.85
C LEU A 19 16.80 -13.31 -5.10
N VAL A 20 16.30 -14.05 -6.08
CA VAL A 20 14.93 -13.89 -6.59
C VAL A 20 13.88 -14.41 -5.61
N GLU A 21 14.17 -15.49 -4.88
CA GLU A 21 13.23 -16.09 -3.93
C GLU A 21 13.10 -15.23 -2.67
N GLU A 22 14.20 -14.64 -2.19
CA GLU A 22 14.19 -13.69 -1.09
C GLU A 22 13.42 -12.43 -1.46
N ALA A 23 13.58 -11.93 -2.69
CA ALA A 23 12.81 -10.79 -3.18
C ALA A 23 11.30 -11.09 -3.19
N LYS A 24 10.90 -12.28 -3.66
CA LYS A 24 9.49 -12.71 -3.63
C LYS A 24 8.98 -12.88 -2.20
N ALA A 25 9.79 -13.42 -1.30
CA ALA A 25 9.43 -13.59 0.10
C ALA A 25 9.12 -12.24 0.75
N VAL A 26 9.97 -11.23 0.54
CA VAL A 26 9.73 -9.86 1.04
C VAL A 26 8.49 -9.24 0.38
N GLU A 27 8.34 -9.36 -0.94
CA GLU A 27 7.14 -8.87 -1.66
C GLU A 27 5.84 -9.51 -1.18
N GLY A 28 5.90 -10.76 -0.70
CA GLY A 28 4.77 -11.56 -0.23
C GLY A 28 4.40 -11.35 1.25
N GLN A 29 5.22 -10.64 2.02
CA GLN A 29 4.90 -10.33 3.42
C GLN A 29 3.64 -9.47 3.51
N SER A 30 2.95 -9.58 4.65
CA SER A 30 1.76 -8.79 4.94
C SER A 30 2.10 -7.30 5.05
N CYS A 31 1.22 -6.44 4.51
CA CYS A 31 1.44 -4.99 4.53
C CYS A 31 1.20 -4.37 5.91
N ASP A 32 0.60 -5.11 6.86
CA ASP A 32 0.46 -4.69 8.27
C ASP A 32 1.80 -4.41 8.97
N THR A 33 2.90 -4.92 8.43
CA THR A 33 4.27 -4.62 8.88
C THR A 33 4.68 -3.17 8.63
N VAL A 34 3.99 -2.46 7.74
CA VAL A 34 4.31 -1.10 7.31
C VAL A 34 3.10 -0.16 7.37
N LEU A 35 1.89 -0.67 7.14
CA LEU A 35 0.64 0.07 7.13
C LEU A 35 -0.21 -0.29 8.34
N GLU A 36 -0.80 0.71 8.97
CA GLU A 36 -1.79 0.51 10.03
C GLU A 36 -3.10 -0.05 9.47
N GLU A 37 -3.93 -0.60 10.35
CA GLU A 37 -5.18 -1.27 9.97
C GLU A 37 -6.11 -0.39 9.15
N ASP A 38 -6.32 0.85 9.61
CA ASP A 38 -7.16 1.80 8.90
C ASP A 38 -6.55 2.18 7.53
N GLU A 39 -5.23 2.27 7.43
CA GLU A 39 -4.54 2.67 6.19
C GLU A 39 -4.72 1.64 5.09
N TRP A 40 -4.44 0.37 5.36
CA TRP A 40 -4.60 -0.66 4.33
C TRP A 40 -6.08 -0.92 4.02
N LYS A 41 -6.99 -0.78 5.00
CA LYS A 41 -8.44 -0.88 4.75
C LYS A 41 -8.97 0.25 3.87
N VAL A 42 -8.53 1.48 4.11
CA VAL A 42 -8.87 2.63 3.26
C VAL A 42 -8.29 2.43 1.86
N LEU A 43 -7.03 2.02 1.75
CA LEU A 43 -6.37 1.73 0.47
C LEU A 43 -7.13 0.64 -0.33
N MET A 44 -7.66 -0.39 0.34
CA MET A 44 -8.50 -1.42 -0.28
C MET A 44 -9.79 -0.88 -0.91
N ARG A 45 -10.32 0.26 -0.45
CA ARG A 45 -11.48 0.90 -1.08
C ARG A 45 -11.16 1.45 -2.46
N PHE A 46 -9.90 1.84 -2.69
CA PHE A 46 -9.43 2.35 -3.99
C PHE A 46 -8.93 1.24 -4.91
N ASN A 47 -8.25 0.23 -4.37
CA ASN A 47 -7.69 -0.85 -5.17
C ASN A 47 -7.83 -2.22 -4.50
N LYS A 48 -9.02 -2.81 -4.59
CA LYS A 48 -9.28 -4.14 -4.02
C LYS A 48 -8.46 -5.23 -4.77
N PRO A 49 -7.65 -6.05 -4.06
CA PRO A 49 -6.98 -7.18 -4.70
C PRO A 49 -8.00 -8.16 -5.29
N ARG A 50 -7.72 -8.70 -6.48
CA ARG A 50 -8.59 -9.68 -7.13
C ARG A 50 -8.58 -10.98 -6.34
N GLY A 51 -9.76 -11.48 -5.95
CA GLY A 51 -9.89 -12.71 -5.17
C GLY A 51 -9.62 -12.54 -3.67
N ASP A 52 -9.48 -11.30 -3.20
CA ASP A 52 -9.40 -11.03 -1.77
C ASP A 52 -10.71 -11.40 -1.05
N LYS A 53 -10.55 -12.22 0.00
CA LYS A 53 -11.65 -12.71 0.84
C LYS A 53 -11.91 -11.81 2.05
N GLY A 54 -11.10 -10.76 2.26
CA GLY A 54 -11.27 -9.82 3.37
C GLY A 54 -10.81 -10.36 4.73
N ASN A 55 -10.02 -11.43 4.75
CA ASN A 55 -9.59 -12.12 5.98
C ASN A 55 -8.27 -11.59 6.57
N GLY A 56 -7.66 -10.54 6.00
CA GLY A 56 -6.41 -9.99 6.52
C GLY A 56 -5.81 -8.90 5.63
N ALA A 57 -4.71 -8.31 6.11
CA ALA A 57 -3.94 -7.35 5.35
C ALA A 57 -3.35 -8.01 4.08
N PRO A 58 -3.44 -7.36 2.90
CA PRO A 58 -2.83 -7.90 1.69
C PRO A 58 -1.30 -7.80 1.71
N SER A 59 -0.64 -8.22 0.63
CA SER A 59 0.83 -8.21 0.57
C SER A 59 1.44 -6.80 0.45
N LEU A 60 2.70 -6.66 0.86
CA LEU A 60 3.50 -5.44 0.67
C LEU A 60 3.59 -5.04 -0.80
N LYS A 61 3.71 -6.01 -1.71
CA LYS A 61 3.68 -5.75 -3.15
C LYS A 61 2.37 -5.10 -3.59
N TRP A 62 1.24 -5.60 -3.09
CA TRP A 62 -0.06 -4.99 -3.38
C TRP A 62 -0.14 -3.57 -2.80
N ALA A 63 0.29 -3.37 -1.56
CA ALA A 63 0.25 -2.07 -0.90
C ALA A 63 1.06 -1.03 -1.69
N TYR A 64 2.28 -1.39 -2.09
CA TYR A 64 3.12 -0.57 -2.94
C TYR A 64 2.45 -0.20 -4.27
N GLN A 65 1.97 -1.19 -5.02
CA GLN A 65 1.34 -0.94 -6.31
C GLN A 65 0.06 -0.10 -6.19
N SER A 66 -0.70 -0.30 -5.10
CA SER A 66 -1.92 0.45 -4.82
C SER A 66 -1.63 1.90 -4.48
N ILE A 67 -0.63 2.15 -3.62
CA ILE A 67 -0.17 3.50 -3.29
C ILE A 67 0.34 4.19 -4.55
N ALA A 68 1.20 3.53 -5.33
CA ALA A 68 1.71 4.10 -6.57
C ALA A 68 0.59 4.47 -7.54
N LYS A 69 -0.43 3.60 -7.71
CA LYS A 69 -1.61 3.88 -8.56
C LYS A 69 -2.41 5.08 -8.04
N LEU A 70 -2.55 5.21 -6.72
CA LEU A 70 -3.22 6.36 -6.10
C LEU A 70 -2.48 7.67 -6.41
N GLY A 71 -1.15 7.62 -6.55
CA GLY A 71 -0.31 8.73 -7.04
C GLY A 71 -0.14 8.76 -8.56
N GLY A 72 -1.06 8.17 -9.33
CA GLY A 72 -1.09 8.26 -10.80
C GLY A 72 -0.21 7.28 -11.57
N PHE A 73 0.45 6.33 -10.92
CA PHE A 73 1.27 5.33 -11.61
C PHE A 73 0.41 4.33 -12.40
N THR A 74 0.59 4.30 -13.73
CA THR A 74 -0.17 3.42 -14.64
C THR A 74 0.63 2.21 -15.15
N ASP A 75 1.90 2.07 -14.75
CA ASP A 75 2.81 0.99 -15.17
C ASP A 75 2.86 0.74 -16.69
N THR A 76 2.96 1.82 -17.49
CA THR A 76 2.92 1.74 -18.96
C THR A 76 4.04 0.87 -19.55
N LYS A 77 5.20 0.80 -18.87
CA LYS A 77 6.35 -0.01 -19.28
C LYS A 77 6.37 -1.41 -18.67
N ARG A 78 5.34 -1.79 -17.89
CA ARG A 78 5.21 -3.10 -17.22
C ARG A 78 6.43 -3.49 -16.38
N THR A 79 7.12 -2.49 -15.82
CA THR A 79 8.25 -2.74 -14.92
C THR A 79 7.77 -2.99 -13.51
N GLY A 80 6.54 -2.57 -13.18
CA GLY A 80 6.02 -2.56 -11.83
C GLY A 80 6.75 -1.61 -10.89
N ILE A 81 7.67 -0.78 -11.39
CA ILE A 81 8.50 0.12 -10.59
C ILE A 81 8.00 1.55 -10.81
N ALA A 82 7.34 2.09 -9.79
CA ALA A 82 6.91 3.48 -9.70
C ALA A 82 8.06 4.43 -9.32
N SER A 83 7.97 5.68 -9.78
CA SER A 83 8.87 6.74 -9.35
C SER A 83 8.64 7.09 -7.87
N TRP A 84 9.67 7.62 -7.21
CA TRP A 84 9.54 8.07 -5.81
C TRP A 84 8.42 9.12 -5.66
N THR A 85 8.29 10.03 -6.63
CA THR A 85 7.23 11.04 -6.65
C THR A 85 5.84 10.42 -6.66
N ALA A 86 5.58 9.43 -7.53
CA ALA A 86 4.26 8.77 -7.59
C ALA A 86 3.93 8.03 -6.28
N VAL A 87 4.94 7.41 -5.64
CA VAL A 87 4.75 6.76 -4.34
C VAL A 87 4.43 7.79 -3.26
N TRP A 88 5.16 8.91 -3.24
CA TRP A 88 4.94 9.99 -2.28
C TRP A 88 3.56 10.63 -2.44
N GLU A 89 3.16 10.98 -3.66
CA GLU A 89 1.85 11.57 -3.96
C GLU A 89 0.71 10.62 -3.60
N GLY A 90 0.87 9.34 -3.93
CA GLY A 90 -0.08 8.30 -3.54
C GLY A 90 -0.19 8.15 -2.02
N TRP A 91 0.95 8.16 -1.31
CA TRP A 91 0.96 8.09 0.15
C TRP A 91 0.29 9.31 0.78
N SER A 92 0.63 10.52 0.32
CA SER A 92 0.02 11.75 0.82
C SER A 92 -1.48 11.76 0.60
N THR A 93 -1.95 11.27 -0.55
CA THR A 93 -3.37 11.12 -0.85
C THR A 93 -4.04 10.10 0.07
N LEU A 94 -3.39 8.95 0.30
CA LEU A 94 -3.89 7.94 1.24
C LEU A 94 -4.06 8.52 2.65
N GLN A 95 -3.07 9.28 3.15
CA GLN A 95 -3.13 9.90 4.47
C GLN A 95 -4.32 10.86 4.61
N SER A 96 -4.59 11.69 3.60
CA SER A 96 -5.77 12.56 3.59
C SER A 96 -7.08 11.77 3.69
N HIS A 97 -7.18 10.63 2.99
CA HIS A 97 -8.36 9.75 3.09
C HIS A 97 -8.47 9.05 4.45
N VAL A 98 -7.35 8.65 5.04
CA VAL A 98 -7.31 8.00 6.36
C VAL A 98 -7.75 8.95 7.46
N VAL A 99 -7.33 10.22 7.42
CA VAL A 99 -7.80 11.25 8.35
C VAL A 99 -9.32 11.39 8.27
N GLY A 100 -9.89 11.55 7.07
CA GLY A 100 -11.34 11.63 6.89
C GLY A 100 -12.08 10.38 7.36
N TYR A 101 -11.52 9.20 7.09
CA TYR A 101 -12.07 7.93 7.56
C TYR A 101 -12.09 7.82 9.09
N ARG A 102 -11.01 8.21 9.76
CA ARG A 102 -10.91 8.17 11.23
C ARG A 102 -11.90 9.12 11.89
N VAL A 103 -12.01 10.35 11.41
CA VAL A 103 -13.00 11.32 11.91
C VAL A 103 -14.42 10.76 11.75
N ALA A 104 -14.77 10.24 10.57
CA ALA A 104 -16.09 9.64 10.36
C ALA A 104 -16.34 8.41 11.26
N LYS A 105 -15.31 7.59 11.49
CA LYS A 105 -15.37 6.42 12.38
C LYS A 105 -15.60 6.82 13.83
N GLU A 106 -14.97 7.90 14.30
CA GLU A 106 -15.16 8.47 15.63
C GLU A 106 -16.56 9.06 15.79
N MET A 107 -17.03 9.88 14.84
CA MET A 107 -18.39 10.45 14.86
C MET A 107 -19.48 9.37 14.95
N ILE A 108 -19.35 8.29 14.17
CA ILE A 108 -20.27 7.15 14.24
C ILE A 108 -20.20 6.46 15.61
N ALA A 109 -19.00 6.31 16.18
CA ALA A 109 -18.82 5.68 17.49
C ALA A 109 -19.45 6.50 18.62
N ASP A 110 -19.44 7.83 18.49
CA ASP A 110 -20.08 8.77 19.41
C ASP A 110 -21.60 8.87 19.22
N GLY A 111 -22.16 8.14 18.24
CA GLY A 111 -23.60 8.09 17.97
C GLY A 111 -24.12 9.26 17.13
N GLU A 112 -23.23 10.05 16.53
CA GLU A 112 -23.60 11.09 15.58
C GLU A 112 -24.02 10.45 14.24
N SER A 113 -25.15 10.89 13.68
CA SER A 113 -25.57 10.46 12.33
C SER A 113 -24.80 11.23 11.27
N LEU A 114 -24.13 10.52 10.35
CA LEU A 114 -23.53 11.09 9.14
C LEU A 114 -24.57 11.52 8.10
#